data_AF-A0A4U1BBL6-F1
#
_entry.id   AF-A0A4U1BBL6-F1
#
_cell.length_a   1.000
_cell.length_b   1.000
_cell.length_c   1.000
_cell.angle_alpha   90.00
_cell.angle_beta   90.00
_cell.angle_gamma   90.00
#
_symmetry.space_group_name_H-M   'P 1'
#
loop_
_entity.id
_entity.type
_entity.pdbx_description
1 polymer ?
#
loop_
_entity_poly.entity_id
_entity_poly.type
_entity_poly.pdbx_seq_one_letter_code
_entity_poly.pdbx_strand_id
1 'polypeptide(L)' 'MMLMPSTIAVVLVLGLVLLPFLIQYLWNSTVSELFEVKTINYWHALRLLILCKILFASTVYTG' A
#
# COMPACT_ATOMS: atom_id res chain seq x y z
N MET A 1 1.72 -10.72 26.11
CA MET A 1 1.24 -9.36 25.79
C MET A 1 0.03 -9.50 24.88
N MET A 2 -1.18 -9.38 25.41
CA MET A 2 -2.42 -9.53 24.64
C MET A 2 -2.69 -8.20 23.90
N LEU A 3 -2.76 -8.22 22.58
CA LEU A 3 -3.11 -7.04 21.78
C LEU A 3 -4.58 -6.70 22.04
N MET A 4 -4.82 -5.59 22.73
CA MET A 4 -6.17 -5.07 22.93
C MET A 4 -6.77 -4.66 21.56
N PRO A 5 -8.10 -4.77 21.36
CA PRO A 5 -8.75 -4.40 20.10
C PRO A 5 -8.39 -3.00 19.59
N SER A 6 -8.13 -2.06 20.51
CA SER A 6 -7.67 -0.70 20.21
C SER A 6 -6.31 -0.65 19.52
N THR A 7 -5.36 -1.52 19.90
CA THR A 7 -4.02 -1.56 19.29
C THR A 7 -4.05 -2.05 17.85
N ILE A 8 -4.93 -3.02 17.55
CA ILE A 8 -5.11 -3.55 16.19
C ILE A 8 -5.68 -2.47 15.28
N ALA A 9 -6.68 -1.71 15.75
CA ALA A 9 -7.25 -0.61 14.99
C ALA A 9 -6.21 0.47 14.66
N VAL A 10 -5.37 0.84 15.62
CA VAL A 10 -4.30 1.84 15.40
C VAL A 10 -3.29 1.35 14.35
N VAL A 11 -2.87 0.09 14.43
CA VAL A 11 -1.93 -0.50 13.44
C VAL A 11 -2.53 -0.54 12.05
N LEU A 12 -3.82 -0.88 11.92
CA LEU A 12 -4.51 -0.89 10.63
C LEU A 12 -4.63 0.51 10.03
N VAL A 13 -5.00 1.51 10.83
CA VAL A 13 -5.08 2.90 10.37
C VAL A 13 -3.71 3.44 9.96
N LEU A 14 -2.68 3.17 10.77
CA LEU A 14 -1.30 3.53 10.43
C LEU A 14 -0.84 2.85 9.13
N GLY A 15 -1.11 1.56 8.96
CA GLY A 15 -0.78 0.85 7.73
C GLY A 15 -1.51 1.42 6.50
N LEU A 16 -2.78 1.76 6.65
CA LEU A 16 -3.59 2.32 5.55
C LEU A 16 -3.10 3.71 5.12
N VAL A 17 -2.53 4.49 6.04
CA VAL A 17 -2.01 5.84 5.73
C VAL A 17 -0.55 5.78 5.27
N LEU A 18 0.32 5.11 6.03
CA LEU A 18 1.76 5.13 5.76
C LEU A 18 2.13 4.39 4.47
N LEU A 19 1.46 3.27 4.17
CA LEU A 19 1.83 2.43 3.04
C LEU A 19 1.57 3.09 1.68
N PRO A 20 0.41 3.74 1.42
CA PRO A 20 0.22 4.52 0.19
C PRO A 20 1.15 5.72 0.08
N PHE A 21 1.48 6.39 1.19
CA PHE A 21 2.44 7.49 1.18
C PHE A 21 3.84 7.01 0.74
N LEU A 22 4.29 5.86 1.25
CA LEU A 22 5.56 5.26 0.84
C LEU A 22 5.55 4.89 -0.65
N ILE A 23 4.47 4.27 -1.13
CA ILE A 23 4.31 3.92 -2.55
C ILE A 23 4.30 5.17 -3.43
N GLN A 24 3.59 6.22 -3.02
CA GLN A 24 3.56 7.50 -3.74
C GLN A 24 4.96 8.10 -3.86
N TYR A 25 5.71 8.14 -2.75
CA TYR A 25 7.07 8.67 -2.72
C TYR A 25 8.00 7.88 -3.66
N LEU A 26 7.99 6.56 -3.53
CA LEU A 26 8.79 5.67 -4.38
C LEU A 26 8.42 5.83 -5.85
N TRP A 27 7.13 5.80 -6.20
CA TRP A 27 6.68 5.95 -7.58
C TRP A 27 7.12 7.29 -8.17
N ASN A 28 6.93 8.38 -7.46
CA ASN A 28 7.24 9.72 -7.97
C ASN A 28 8.75 9.96 -8.08
N SER A 29 9.56 9.38 -7.19
CA SER A 29 11.02 9.53 -7.23
C SER A 29 11.73 8.55 -8.15
N THR A 30 11.11 7.40 -8.49
CA THR A 30 11.78 6.37 -9.29
C THR A 30 11.08 6.16 -10.61
N VAL A 31 9.81 5.74 -10.59
CA VAL A 31 9.08 5.36 -11.81
C VAL A 31 8.81 6.59 -12.67
N SER A 32 8.33 7.68 -12.06
CA SER A 32 8.04 8.92 -12.77
C SER A 32 9.30 9.55 -13.37
N GLU A 33 10.42 9.49 -12.64
CA GLU A 33 11.71 10.05 -13.08
C GLU A 33 12.38 9.18 -14.16
N LEU A 34 12.43 7.86 -14.00
CA LEU A 34 13.12 6.96 -14.91
C LEU A 34 12.36 6.69 -16.21
N PHE A 35 11.02 6.68 -16.15
CA PHE A 35 10.18 6.33 -17.30
C PHE A 35 9.41 7.53 -17.87
N GLU A 36 9.68 8.74 -17.39
CA GLU A 36 9.00 9.99 -17.79
C GLU A 36 7.47 9.90 -17.74
N VAL A 37 6.93 9.07 -16.84
CA VAL A 37 5.48 8.89 -16.66
C VAL A 37 4.94 9.89 -15.64
N LYS A 38 3.61 10.07 -15.62
CA LYS A 38 2.96 10.97 -14.68
C LYS A 38 3.16 10.54 -13.21
N THR A 39 3.38 11.54 -12.36
CA THR A 39 3.36 11.38 -10.90
C THR A 39 1.98 10.95 -10.42
N ILE A 40 1.94 10.15 -9.36
CA ILE A 40 0.72 9.73 -8.68
C ILE A 40 0.52 10.52 -7.38
N ASN A 41 -0.74 10.69 -6.97
CA ASN A 41 -1.06 11.21 -5.64
C ASN A 41 -1.40 10.08 -4.67
N TYR A 42 -1.64 10.42 -3.40
CA TYR A 42 -2.01 9.47 -2.35
C TYR A 42 -3.15 8.52 -2.76
N TRP A 43 -4.23 9.05 -3.34
CA TRP A 43 -5.38 8.25 -3.76
C TRP A 43 -5.06 7.30 -4.91
N HIS A 44 -4.21 7.70 -5.84
CA HIS A 44 -3.73 6.82 -6.91
C HIS A 44 -2.85 5.70 -6.34
N ALA A 45 -1.94 6.01 -5.41
CA ALA A 45 -1.11 5.01 -4.74
C ALA A 45 -1.93 4.00 -3.93
N LEU A 46 -2.97 4.48 -3.21
CA LEU A 46 -3.90 3.61 -2.48
C LEU A 46 -4.65 2.66 -3.43
N ARG A 47 -5.19 3.16 -4.55
CA ARG A 47 -5.87 2.34 -5.56
C ARG A 47 -4.92 1.30 -6.18
N LEU A 48 -3.68 1.68 -6.45
CA LEU A 48 -2.65 0.77 -6.98
C LEU A 48 -2.35 -0.36 -6.00
N LEU A 49 -2.20 -0.05 -4.71
CA LEU A 49 -1.99 -1.03 -3.65
C LEU A 49 -3.15 -2.03 -3.58
N ILE A 50 -4.40 -1.54 -3.62
CA ILE A 50 -5.60 -2.39 -3.66
C ILE A 50 -5.60 -3.29 -4.90
N LEU A 51 -5.29 -2.73 -6.08
CA LEU A 51 -5.19 -3.52 -7.32
C LEU A 51 -4.12 -4.60 -7.21
N CYS A 52 -2.93 -4.28 -6.69
CA CYS A 52 -1.89 -5.27 -6.47
C CYS A 52 -2.34 -6.39 -5.52
N LYS A 53 -3.08 -6.06 -4.46
CA LYS A 53 -3.68 -7.07 -3.59
C LYS A 53 -4.66 -7.95 -4.35
N ILE A 54 -5.53 -7.39 -5.19
CA ILE A 54 -6.49 -8.20 -5.96
C ILE A 54 -5.79 -9.11 -6.97
N LEU A 55 -4.78 -8.60 -7.68
CA LEU A 55 -4.10 -9.32 -8.76
C LEU A 55 -3.08 -10.35 -8.26
N PHE A 56 -2.41 -10.06 -7.13
CA PHE A 56 -1.27 -10.85 -6.66
C PHE A 56 -1.50 -11.49 -5.28
N ALA A 57 -2.65 -11.29 -4.63
CA ALA A 57 -3.00 -12.10 -3.45
C ALA A 57 -3.37 -13.51 -3.92
N SER A 58 -2.35 -14.35 -4.05
CA SER A 58 -2.54 -15.79 -4.18
C SER A 58 -2.83 -16.35 -2.79
N THR A 59 -4.04 -16.85 -2.58
CA THR A 59 -4.34 -17.75 -1.47
C THR A 59 -3.68 -19.09 -1.76
N VAL A 60 -2.54 -19.35 -1.12
CA VAL A 60 -1.99 -20.71 -1.02
C VAL A 60 -3.05 -21.57 -0.32
N TYR A 61 -3.77 -22.38 -1.10
CA TYR A 61 -4.54 -23.50 -0.59
C TYR A 61 -3.56 -24.67 -0.38
N THR A 62 -2.85 -24.70 0.75
CA THR A 62 -2.21 -25.93 1.23
C THR A 62 -3.26 -26.75 1.96
N GLY A 63 -3.89 -27.66 1.23
CA GLY A 63 -4.58 -28.84 1.77
C GLY A 63 -3.68 -30.06 1.63
#